data_AF-A0A1Y2UWE8-F1
#
_entry.id   AF-A0A1Y2UWE8-F1
#
_cell.length_a   1.000
_cell.length_b   1.000
_cell.length_c   1.000
_cell.angle_alpha   90.00
_cell.angle_beta   90.00
_cell.angle_gamma   90.00
#
_symmetry.space_group_name_H-M   'P 1'
#
loop_
_entity.id
_entity.type
_entity.pdbx_description
1 polymer ?
#
loop_
_entity_poly.entity_id
_entity_poly.type
_entity_poly.pdbx_seq_one_letter_code
_entity_poly.pdbx_strand_id
1 'polypeptide(L)'
;MPTQGQVVRHEGLPIGLIKINSFYSEFDFKQAFEFIKKTIKKKLGKEMEQESFNGMLLHAALASTPEGRRGRYSICWMAAKFLDELWHLIFTTQSPWFEFVFYQLKTKQLNNRDDWMVYGSYLTDGLLDSNIEKIIREFFDPKFPMSCN
;
A
#
# COMPACT_ATOMS: atom_id res chain seq x y z
N MET A 1 12.39 -9.92 24.52
CA MET A 1 11.56 -11.05 24.07
C MET A 1 11.07 -10.72 22.67
N PRO A 2 11.12 -11.61 21.67
CA PRO A 2 10.57 -11.29 20.37
C PRO A 2 9.06 -11.13 20.54
N THR A 3 8.55 -9.93 20.29
CA THR A 3 7.12 -9.64 20.36
C THR A 3 6.44 -10.48 19.28
N GLN A 4 5.73 -11.54 19.66
CA GLN A 4 5.03 -12.42 18.70
C GLN A 4 3.83 -11.66 18.13
N GLY A 5 4.04 -10.99 17.00
CA GLY A 5 2.96 -10.37 16.26
C GLY A 5 2.06 -11.40 15.56
N GLN A 6 0.78 -11.09 15.44
CA GLN A 6 -0.21 -11.91 14.72
C GLN A 6 -0.25 -11.52 13.24
N VAL A 7 0.11 -12.46 12.37
CA VAL A 7 0.00 -12.28 10.91
C VAL A 7 -1.47 -12.12 10.51
N VAL A 8 -1.78 -11.02 9.84
CA VAL A 8 -3.13 -10.77 9.27
C VAL A 8 -3.24 -11.48 7.94
N ARG A 9 -4.39 -12.14 7.73
CA ARG A 9 -4.65 -12.95 6.53
C ARG A 9 -6.01 -12.59 5.92
N HIS A 10 -6.08 -12.68 4.60
CA HIS A 10 -7.31 -12.58 3.82
C HIS A 10 -7.42 -13.82 2.93
N GLU A 11 -8.54 -14.54 3.02
CA GLU A 11 -8.71 -15.86 2.39
C GLU A 11 -7.55 -16.84 2.70
N GLY A 12 -7.02 -16.80 3.92
CA GLY A 12 -5.91 -17.66 4.37
C GLY A 12 -4.51 -17.20 3.94
N LEU A 13 -4.38 -16.20 3.06
CA LEU A 13 -3.10 -15.68 2.57
C LEU A 13 -2.65 -14.44 3.38
N PRO A 14 -1.34 -14.30 3.67
CA PRO A 14 -0.83 -13.13 4.36
C PRO A 14 -0.92 -11.87 3.49
N ILE A 15 -1.32 -10.74 4.09
CA ILE A 15 -1.58 -9.47 3.38
C ILE A 15 -0.50 -8.41 3.60
N GLY A 16 0.67 -8.78 4.11
CA GLY A 16 1.72 -7.82 4.46
C GLY A 16 1.43 -7.01 5.72
N LEU A 17 0.59 -7.52 6.63
CA LEU A 17 0.36 -6.92 7.95
C LEU A 17 0.62 -7.92 9.07
N ILE A 18 1.31 -7.47 10.11
CA ILE A 18 1.53 -8.20 11.35
C ILE A 18 1.08 -7.30 12.51
N LYS A 19 0.00 -7.68 13.21
CA LYS A 19 -0.47 -6.95 14.39
C LYS A 19 0.44 -7.27 15.58
N ILE A 20 1.17 -6.30 16.08
CA ILE A 20 2.07 -6.48 17.23
C ILE A 20 1.26 -6.39 18.53
N ASN A 21 0.36 -5.40 18.62
CA ASN A 21 -0.60 -5.24 19.72
C ASN A 21 -1.79 -4.37 19.25
N SER A 22 -2.59 -3.84 20.19
CA SER A 22 -3.77 -3.01 19.89
C SER A 22 -3.47 -1.65 19.24
N PHE A 23 -2.22 -1.19 19.28
CA PHE A 23 -1.80 0.14 18.83
C PHE A 23 -0.69 0.13 17.78
N TYR A 24 -0.14 -1.05 17.44
CA TYR A 24 1.02 -1.14 16.56
C TYR A 24 0.87 -2.34 15.62
N SER A 25 1.12 -2.09 14.34
CA SER A 25 1.22 -3.11 13.28
C SER A 25 2.49 -2.91 12.48
N GLU A 26 3.18 -3.99 12.13
CA GLU A 26 4.22 -3.95 11.09
C GLU A 26 3.57 -4.14 9.73
N PHE A 27 3.93 -3.28 8.78
CA PHE A 27 3.42 -3.28 7.42
C PHE A 27 4.56 -3.52 6.44
N ASP A 28 4.41 -4.55 5.60
CA ASP A 28 5.31 -4.93 4.51
C ASP A 28 4.60 -4.67 3.18
N PHE A 29 4.92 -3.53 2.56
CA PHE A 29 4.37 -3.13 1.28
C PHE A 29 4.64 -4.15 0.17
N LYS A 30 5.86 -4.72 0.13
CA LYS A 30 6.25 -5.65 -0.93
C LYS A 30 5.41 -6.91 -0.85
N GLN A 31 5.24 -7.47 0.34
CA GLN A 31 4.37 -8.63 0.54
C GLN A 31 2.91 -8.32 0.19
N ALA A 32 2.42 -7.14 0.59
CA ALA A 32 1.06 -6.70 0.34
C ALA A 32 0.77 -6.51 -1.17
N PHE A 33 1.70 -5.92 -1.91
CA PHE A 33 1.62 -5.72 -3.36
C PHE A 33 1.64 -7.07 -4.11
N GLU A 34 2.54 -7.97 -3.73
CA GLU A 34 2.58 -9.33 -4.30
C GLU A 34 1.31 -10.14 -3.99
N PHE A 35 0.68 -9.91 -2.84
CA PHE A 35 -0.63 -10.51 -2.52
C PHE A 35 -1.73 -10.06 -3.50
N ILE A 36 -1.76 -8.78 -3.91
CA ILE A 36 -2.71 -8.31 -4.94
C ILE A 36 -2.47 -9.07 -6.24
N LYS A 37 -1.21 -9.13 -6.73
CA LYS A 37 -0.86 -9.83 -7.99
C LYS A 37 -1.23 -11.31 -7.94
N LYS A 38 -0.97 -11.99 -6.82
CA LYS A 38 -1.38 -13.38 -6.61
C LYS A 38 -2.90 -13.55 -6.64
N THR A 39 -3.64 -12.60 -6.05
CA THR A 39 -5.10 -12.62 -6.02
C THR A 39 -5.70 -12.40 -7.41
N ILE A 40 -5.14 -11.48 -8.20
CA ILE A 40 -5.49 -11.29 -9.62
C ILE A 40 -5.32 -12.61 -10.38
N LYS A 41 -4.13 -13.22 -10.30
CA LYS A 41 -3.80 -14.47 -11.01
C LYS A 41 -4.73 -15.61 -10.60
N LYS A 42 -5.06 -15.72 -9.31
CA LYS A 42 -6.02 -16.71 -8.79
C LYS A 42 -7.43 -16.49 -9.34
N LYS A 43 -7.92 -15.25 -9.40
CA LYS A 43 -9.28 -14.94 -9.86
C LYS A 43 -9.45 -14.98 -11.39
N LEU A 44 -8.45 -14.52 -12.13
CA LEU A 44 -8.50 -14.45 -13.61
C LEU A 44 -7.92 -15.68 -14.30
N GLY A 45 -7.22 -16.56 -13.57
CA GLY A 45 -6.48 -17.70 -14.13
C GLY A 45 -5.22 -17.32 -14.91
N LYS A 46 -4.94 -16.03 -15.08
CA LYS A 46 -3.79 -15.46 -15.78
C LYS A 46 -3.37 -14.14 -15.14
N GLU A 47 -2.19 -13.67 -15.50
CA GLU A 47 -1.74 -12.32 -15.14
C GLU A 47 -2.56 -11.26 -15.90
N MET A 48 -2.76 -10.11 -15.25
CA MET A 48 -3.37 -8.96 -15.91
C MET A 48 -2.39 -8.40 -16.94
N GLU A 49 -2.92 -7.89 -18.04
CA GLU A 49 -2.11 -7.21 -19.04
C GLU A 49 -1.37 -6.01 -18.43
N GLN A 50 -0.08 -5.86 -18.76
CA GLN A 50 0.78 -4.85 -18.14
C GLN A 50 0.26 -3.42 -18.32
N GLU A 51 -0.27 -3.09 -19.51
CA GLU A 51 -0.80 -1.75 -19.79
C GLU A 51 -2.02 -1.44 -18.93
N SER A 52 -2.97 -2.39 -18.87
CA SER A 52 -4.15 -2.30 -18.00
C SER A 52 -3.74 -2.16 -16.52
N PHE A 53 -2.77 -2.96 -16.08
CA PHE A 53 -2.29 -2.91 -14.70
C PHE A 53 -1.59 -1.57 -14.40
N ASN A 54 -0.72 -1.10 -15.29
CA ASN A 54 -0.07 0.22 -15.16
C ASN A 54 -1.09 1.37 -15.10
N GLY A 55 -2.18 1.31 -15.88
CA GLY A 55 -3.27 2.27 -15.78
C GLY A 55 -3.90 2.29 -14.38
N MET A 56 -4.21 1.11 -13.82
CA MET A 56 -4.76 1.01 -12.46
C MET A 56 -3.77 1.52 -11.39
N LEU A 57 -2.48 1.23 -11.56
CA LEU A 57 -1.42 1.71 -10.67
C LEU A 57 -1.33 3.25 -10.67
N LEU A 58 -1.40 3.87 -11.86
CA LEU A 58 -1.43 5.32 -11.99
C LEU A 58 -2.64 5.92 -11.26
N HIS A 59 -3.83 5.37 -11.50
CA HIS A 59 -5.05 5.83 -10.85
C HIS A 59 -4.97 5.70 -9.33
N ALA A 60 -4.49 4.57 -8.80
CA ALA A 60 -4.31 4.36 -7.37
C ALA A 60 -3.30 5.34 -6.75
N ALA A 61 -2.22 5.67 -7.44
CA ALA A 61 -1.21 6.62 -6.97
C ALA A 61 -1.72 8.07 -6.92
N LEU A 62 -2.55 8.46 -7.88
CA LEU A 62 -3.21 9.77 -7.87
C LEU A 62 -4.28 9.84 -6.76
N ALA A 63 -5.05 8.76 -6.57
CA ALA A 63 -6.07 8.69 -5.51
C ALA A 63 -5.46 8.68 -4.09
N SER A 64 -4.27 8.09 -3.92
CA SER A 64 -3.54 8.12 -2.64
C SER A 64 -2.84 9.45 -2.34
N THR A 65 -2.98 10.45 -3.22
CA THR A 65 -2.44 11.81 -3.05
C THR A 65 -3.54 12.88 -3.25
N PRO A 66 -4.59 12.91 -2.40
CA PRO A 66 -5.81 13.71 -2.65
C PRO A 66 -5.61 15.24 -2.67
N GLU A 67 -4.63 15.78 -1.97
CA GLU A 67 -4.22 17.21 -2.06
C GLU A 67 -3.20 17.46 -3.18
N GLY A 68 -3.01 16.48 -4.06
CA GLY A 68 -2.09 16.50 -5.18
C GLY A 68 -0.62 16.60 -4.78
N ARG A 69 0.18 17.15 -5.71
CA ARG A 69 1.66 17.21 -5.65
C ARG A 69 2.21 17.86 -4.38
N ARG A 70 1.55 18.91 -3.86
CA ARG A 70 1.99 19.67 -2.68
C ARG A 70 1.50 19.09 -1.36
N GLY A 71 0.57 18.14 -1.40
CA GLY A 71 0.10 17.46 -0.21
C GLY A 71 1.24 16.72 0.48
N ARG A 72 1.29 16.81 1.80
CA ARG A 72 2.28 16.10 2.64
C ARG A 72 1.59 15.00 3.44
N TYR A 73 2.12 13.78 3.42
CA TYR A 73 1.46 12.60 3.97
C TYR A 73 2.46 11.70 4.70
N SER A 74 1.99 10.95 5.71
CA SER A 74 2.75 9.82 6.26
C SER A 74 3.00 8.77 5.17
N ILE A 75 4.21 8.19 5.13
CA ILE A 75 4.52 7.14 4.17
C ILE A 75 3.76 5.84 4.48
N CYS A 76 3.59 5.48 5.75
CA CYS A 76 2.71 4.36 6.15
C CYS A 76 1.30 4.57 5.57
N TRP A 77 0.69 5.74 5.80
CA TRP A 77 -0.64 6.04 5.30
C TRP A 77 -0.72 6.03 3.78
N MET A 78 0.23 6.68 3.10
CA MET A 78 0.24 6.75 1.63
C MET A 78 0.36 5.35 1.00
N ALA A 79 1.24 4.50 1.53
CA ALA A 79 1.45 3.16 1.01
C ALA A 79 0.23 2.26 1.21
N ALA A 80 -0.36 2.27 2.41
CA ALA A 80 -1.56 1.50 2.70
C ALA A 80 -2.77 2.03 1.90
N LYS A 81 -2.92 3.35 1.77
CA LYS A 81 -3.98 3.97 0.98
C LYS A 81 -3.86 3.63 -0.51
N PHE A 82 -2.64 3.62 -1.05
CA PHE A 82 -2.38 3.20 -2.41
C PHE A 82 -2.85 1.76 -2.66
N LEU A 83 -2.55 0.82 -1.76
CA LEU A 83 -3.01 -0.57 -1.89
C LEU A 83 -4.53 -0.71 -1.77
N ASP A 84 -5.15 0.06 -0.88
CA ASP A 84 -6.60 0.12 -0.71
C ASP A 84 -7.29 0.58 -2.00
N GLU A 85 -6.81 1.67 -2.61
CA GLU A 85 -7.31 2.18 -3.88
C GLU A 85 -7.08 1.19 -5.04
N LEU A 86 -5.89 0.62 -5.13
CA LEU A 86 -5.57 -0.38 -6.15
C LEU A 86 -6.49 -1.61 -6.02
N TRP A 87 -6.69 -2.11 -4.81
CA TRP A 87 -7.62 -3.21 -4.55
C TRP A 87 -9.04 -2.87 -5.00
N HIS A 88 -9.51 -1.67 -4.65
CA HIS A 88 -10.86 -1.24 -5.01
C HIS A 88 -11.04 -1.15 -6.54
N LEU A 89 -10.06 -0.60 -7.26
CA LEU A 89 -10.06 -0.53 -8.72
C LEU A 89 -10.13 -1.92 -9.38
N ILE A 90 -9.43 -2.91 -8.82
CA ILE A 90 -9.35 -4.25 -9.42
C ILE A 90 -10.57 -5.11 -9.05
N PHE A 91 -10.97 -5.11 -7.77
CA PHE A 91 -11.92 -6.08 -7.24
C PHE A 91 -13.27 -5.48 -6.86
N THR A 92 -13.43 -4.15 -6.88
CA THR A 92 -14.69 -3.44 -6.56
C THR A 92 -15.27 -3.80 -5.17
N THR A 93 -14.42 -4.27 -4.27
CA THR A 93 -14.79 -4.73 -2.92
C THR A 93 -13.98 -3.97 -1.88
N GLN A 94 -14.38 -4.06 -0.61
CA GLN A 94 -13.61 -3.51 0.49
C GLN A 94 -12.23 -4.20 0.56
N SER A 95 -11.18 -3.40 0.72
CA SER A 95 -9.81 -3.94 0.79
C SER A 95 -9.51 -4.58 2.15
N PRO A 96 -8.59 -5.55 2.20
CA PRO A 96 -8.10 -6.09 3.47
C PRO A 96 -7.40 -5.05 4.36
N TRP A 97 -6.98 -3.92 3.79
CA TRP A 97 -6.30 -2.83 4.51
C TRP A 97 -7.25 -1.71 4.93
N PHE A 98 -8.55 -1.80 4.63
CA PHE A 98 -9.51 -0.74 4.92
C PHE A 98 -9.44 -0.26 6.37
N GLU A 99 -9.55 -1.16 7.35
CA GLU A 99 -9.49 -0.77 8.76
C GLU A 99 -8.16 -0.14 9.16
N PHE A 100 -7.06 -0.65 8.58
CA PHE A 100 -5.72 -0.14 8.84
C PHE A 100 -5.59 1.31 8.33
N VAL A 101 -6.04 1.57 7.10
CA VAL A 101 -5.97 2.90 6.46
C VAL A 101 -6.87 3.93 7.14
N PHE A 102 -8.11 3.56 7.45
CA PHE A 102 -9.15 4.52 7.85
C PHE A 102 -9.29 4.68 9.37
N TYR A 103 -8.92 3.67 10.16
CA TYR A 103 -9.10 3.72 11.62
C TYR A 103 -7.80 3.78 12.40
N GLN A 104 -6.71 3.20 11.90
CA GLN A 104 -5.42 3.14 12.64
C GLN A 104 -4.49 4.26 12.20
N LEU A 105 -4.26 4.40 10.90
CA LEU A 105 -3.31 5.38 10.36
C LEU A 105 -3.84 6.82 10.36
N LYS A 106 -2.93 7.78 10.55
CA LYS A 106 -3.14 9.22 10.41
C LYS A 106 -2.45 9.73 9.14
N THR A 107 -3.19 10.47 8.33
CA THR A 107 -2.71 11.01 7.05
C THR A 107 -1.65 12.11 7.22
N LYS A 108 -1.82 13.01 8.21
CA LYS A 108 -1.04 14.26 8.35
C LYS A 108 -0.07 14.27 9.52
N GLN A 109 0.21 13.12 10.10
CA GLN A 109 1.10 12.96 11.24
C GLN A 109 1.86 11.64 11.10
N LEU A 110 2.99 11.51 11.80
CA LEU A 110 3.76 10.27 11.81
C LEU A 110 2.98 9.18 12.53
N ASN A 111 2.91 8.00 11.90
CA ASN A 111 2.32 6.80 12.47
C ASN A 111 3.32 6.00 13.29
N ASN A 112 4.61 6.33 13.29
CA ASN A 112 5.58 5.80 14.25
C ASN A 112 6.89 6.59 14.19
N ARG A 113 7.87 6.23 15.03
CA ARG A 113 9.23 6.78 14.99
C ARG A 113 9.92 6.53 13.65
N ASP A 114 9.70 5.37 13.06
CA ASP A 114 10.32 4.98 11.79
C ASP A 114 9.56 5.55 10.57
N ASP A 115 8.35 6.08 10.78
CA ASP A 115 7.56 6.71 9.73
C ASP A 115 8.06 8.12 9.43
N TRP A 116 7.82 8.58 8.21
CA TRP A 116 8.20 9.93 7.79
C TRP A 116 7.15 10.54 6.87
N MET A 117 7.16 11.86 6.83
CA MET A 117 6.25 12.63 5.97
C MET A 117 6.88 12.87 4.59
N VAL A 118 6.21 12.45 3.51
CA VAL A 118 6.60 12.69 2.11
C VAL A 118 5.63 13.64 1.41
N TYR A 119 6.10 14.31 0.37
CA TYR A 119 5.23 15.04 -0.55
C TYR A 119 4.62 14.09 -1.58
N GLY A 120 3.38 14.35 -2.00
CA GLY A 120 2.70 13.58 -3.05
C GLY A 120 3.49 13.54 -4.36
N SER A 121 4.19 14.63 -4.68
CA SER A 121 5.05 14.72 -5.86
C SER A 121 6.15 13.65 -5.92
N TYR A 122 6.63 13.15 -4.76
CA TYR A 122 7.68 12.13 -4.74
C TYR A 122 7.22 10.79 -5.32
N LEU A 123 5.92 10.51 -5.25
CA LEU A 123 5.31 9.37 -5.91
C LEU A 123 4.87 9.76 -7.33
N THR A 124 4.17 10.87 -7.50
CA THR A 124 3.44 11.16 -8.75
C THR A 124 4.29 11.68 -9.90
N ASP A 125 5.41 12.37 -9.62
CA ASP A 125 6.18 13.05 -10.67
C ASP A 125 6.91 12.05 -11.59
N GLY A 126 7.17 10.82 -11.11
CA GLY A 126 7.80 9.77 -11.90
C GLY A 126 6.83 8.96 -12.78
N LEU A 127 5.51 9.04 -12.57
CA LEU A 127 4.54 8.09 -13.13
C LEU A 127 4.13 8.35 -14.59
N LEU A 128 4.83 9.24 -15.29
CA LEU A 128 4.64 9.48 -16.73
C LEU A 128 5.44 8.51 -17.60
N ASP A 129 6.23 7.61 -17.01
CA ASP A 129 7.01 6.59 -17.70
C ASP A 129 6.18 5.32 -17.97
N SER A 130 6.61 4.56 -18.98
CA SER A 130 6.09 3.25 -19.40
C SER A 130 6.18 2.14 -18.34
N ASN A 131 7.01 2.29 -17.29
CA ASN A 131 7.18 1.28 -16.24
C ASN A 131 6.77 1.75 -14.84
N ILE A 132 5.48 2.06 -14.71
CA ILE A 132 4.84 2.56 -13.48
C ILE A 132 5.02 1.60 -12.30
N GLU A 133 4.89 0.29 -12.51
CA GLU A 133 5.11 -0.71 -11.45
C GLU A 133 6.51 -0.58 -10.86
N LYS A 134 7.55 -0.49 -11.69
CA LYS A 134 8.92 -0.36 -11.22
C LYS A 134 9.10 0.90 -10.37
N ILE A 135 8.54 2.03 -10.79
CA ILE A 135 8.64 3.31 -10.05
C ILE A 135 7.98 3.18 -8.66
N ILE A 136 6.78 2.60 -8.60
CA ILE A 136 6.05 2.40 -7.34
C ILE A 136 6.85 1.50 -6.40
N ARG A 137 7.45 0.43 -6.94
CA ARG A 137 8.30 -0.49 -6.16
C ARG A 137 9.58 0.17 -5.69
N GLU A 138 10.29 0.91 -6.54
CA GLU A 138 11.49 1.65 -6.16
C GLU A 138 11.17 2.73 -5.11
N PHE A 139 9.97 3.29 -5.17
CA PHE A 139 9.50 4.23 -4.17
C PHE A 139 9.18 3.53 -2.84
N PHE A 140 8.38 2.47 -2.80
CA PHE A 140 7.92 1.88 -1.54
C PHE A 140 8.81 0.73 -1.02
N ASP A 141 9.23 -0.24 -1.84
CA ASP A 141 9.91 -1.47 -1.39
C ASP A 141 11.11 -1.20 -0.45
N PRO A 142 12.00 -0.21 -0.69
CA PRO A 142 13.13 0.05 0.21
C PRO A 142 12.76 0.62 1.58
N LYS A 143 11.51 1.08 1.74
CA LYS A 143 11.01 1.78 2.94
C LYS A 143 10.31 0.83 3.91
N PHE A 144 9.99 -0.39 3.47
CA PHE A 144 9.23 -1.38 4.22
C PHE A 144 10.03 -2.69 4.35
N PRO A 145 9.81 -3.49 5.41
CA PRO A 145 8.75 -3.36 6.41
C PRO A 145 8.98 -2.21 7.40
N MET A 146 7.87 -1.64 7.89
CA MET A 146 7.88 -0.53 8.85
C MET A 146 6.81 -0.77 9.91
N SER A 147 7.12 -0.42 11.16
CA SER A 147 6.12 -0.39 12.21
C SER A 147 5.28 0.88 12.10
N CYS A 148 3.95 0.76 12.09
CA CYS A 148 2.98 1.84 12.05
C CYS A 148 1.97 1.72 13.22
N ASN A 149 1.40 2.83 13.67
CA ASN A 149 0.35 2.92 14.70
C ASN A 149 -1.05 2.59 14.16
#